data_AF-A0A1H7VM71-F1
#
_entry.id   AF-A0A1H7VM71-F1
#
_cell.length_a   1.000
_cell.length_b   1.000
_cell.length_c   1.000
_cell.angle_alpha   90.00
_cell.angle_beta   90.00
_cell.angle_gamma   90.00
#
_symmetry.space_group_name_H-M   'P 1'
#
loop_
_entity.id
_entity.type
_entity.pdbx_description
1 polymer ?
#
loop_
_entity_poly.entity_id
_entity_poly.type
_entity_poly.pdbx_seq_one_letter_code
_entity_poly.pdbx_strand_id
1 'polypeptide(L)'
;ITAGGLMSLPKLVFPGGALVGDDAGFLNASRIKGSHAAIKTGMLAAEAAFDAVQAGRQNDELAAYPEAFRQSWLHGELYRARNFKQWMSKGLYLGTLMVGIEQKLLGGNVPWTLHHQHRDHEMLKPASQSKPIEYPKPDGKLTFDRLSSVFISNTNHEENQPAHLTLKDASVPVDVNLRTYAGPEGRYCPAAVYEFVKNDDGSERLVINAQNCVHCKTCDIKDPTQNIVWVTPEGGGGPNYPNM
;
A
#
# COMPACT_ATOMS: atom_id res chain seq x y z
N ILE A 1 -1.06 -1.91 3.48
CA ILE A 1 -2.24 -1.26 4.10
C ILE A 1 -2.50 0.06 3.41
N THR A 2 -3.74 0.55 3.43
CA THR A 2 -4.08 1.91 2.98
C THR A 2 -4.14 2.86 4.18
N ALA A 3 -3.87 4.15 3.96
CA ALA A 3 -3.93 5.16 5.02
C ALA A 3 -4.51 6.52 4.59
N GLY A 4 -4.90 6.68 3.33
CA GLY A 4 -5.47 7.93 2.83
C GLY A 4 -6.90 8.21 3.33
N GLY A 5 -7.61 7.16 3.74
CA GLY A 5 -8.95 7.24 4.33
C GLY A 5 -10.01 7.73 3.34
N LEU A 6 -11.10 8.30 3.87
CA LEU A 6 -12.29 8.70 3.10
C LEU A 6 -11.95 9.55 1.86
N MET A 7 -10.97 10.45 1.98
CA MET A 7 -10.61 11.40 0.92
C MET A 7 -9.79 10.77 -0.22
N SER A 8 -9.37 9.51 -0.06
CA SER A 8 -8.64 8.76 -1.09
C SER A 8 -9.47 7.65 -1.71
N LEU A 9 -10.76 7.51 -1.34
CA LEU A 9 -11.63 6.53 -1.97
C LEU A 9 -11.88 6.91 -3.43
N PRO A 10 -11.73 5.97 -4.38
CA PRO A 10 -12.04 6.19 -5.79
C PRO A 10 -13.55 6.12 -6.02
N LYS A 11 -13.97 6.26 -7.28
CA LYS A 11 -15.29 5.77 -7.69
C LYS A 11 -15.36 4.26 -7.42
N LEU A 12 -16.35 3.84 -6.64
CA LEU A 12 -16.43 2.47 -6.13
C LEU A 12 -17.03 1.46 -7.12
N VAL A 13 -17.68 1.93 -8.19
CA VAL A 13 -18.40 1.07 -9.15
C VAL A 13 -18.08 1.49 -10.57
N PHE A 14 -18.12 0.51 -11.46
CA PHE A 14 -17.95 0.65 -12.90
C PHE A 14 -18.80 -0.42 -13.60
N PRO A 15 -19.06 -0.32 -14.92
CA PRO A 15 -19.90 -1.29 -15.61
C PRO A 15 -19.34 -2.71 -15.45
N GLY A 16 -20.11 -3.59 -14.81
CA GLY A 16 -19.71 -4.97 -14.57
C GLY A 16 -18.83 -5.22 -13.33
N GLY A 17 -18.58 -4.23 -12.46
CA GLY A 17 -17.78 -4.45 -11.26
C GLY A 17 -17.86 -3.38 -10.17
N ALA A 18 -17.27 -3.71 -9.02
CA ALA A 18 -17.19 -2.84 -7.85
C ALA A 18 -15.88 -3.08 -7.08
N LEU A 19 -15.38 -2.04 -6.43
CA LEU A 19 -14.22 -2.07 -5.54
C LEU A 19 -14.71 -2.12 -4.08
N VAL A 20 -14.15 -3.04 -3.28
CA VAL A 20 -14.52 -3.25 -1.88
C VAL A 20 -13.27 -3.35 -0.99
N GLY A 21 -13.44 -3.20 0.33
CA GLY A 21 -12.34 -3.35 1.29
C GLY A 21 -11.14 -2.44 1.05
N ASP A 22 -9.94 -2.97 1.31
CA ASP A 22 -8.71 -2.19 1.23
C ASP A 22 -8.26 -1.93 -0.22
N ASP A 23 -8.81 -2.66 -1.19
CA ASP A 23 -8.62 -2.37 -2.63
C ASP A 23 -9.21 -0.99 -2.98
N ALA A 24 -10.40 -0.69 -2.46
CA ALA A 24 -10.98 0.66 -2.53
C ALA A 24 -10.35 1.64 -1.51
N GLY A 25 -9.78 1.13 -0.41
CA GLY A 25 -9.10 1.93 0.61
C GLY A 25 -9.94 2.28 1.85
N PHE A 26 -10.86 1.41 2.26
CA PHE A 26 -11.77 1.65 3.40
C PHE A 26 -11.14 1.55 4.81
N LEU A 27 -9.81 1.44 4.93
CA LEU A 27 -9.13 1.30 6.22
C LEU A 27 -9.28 2.57 7.08
N ASN A 28 -9.66 2.39 8.35
CA ASN A 28 -9.59 3.47 9.33
C ASN A 28 -8.18 3.56 9.94
N ALA A 29 -7.39 4.49 9.42
CA ALA A 29 -5.98 4.66 9.80
C ALA A 29 -5.79 5.07 11.27
N SER A 30 -6.76 5.79 11.86
CA SER A 30 -6.66 6.22 13.26
C SER A 30 -6.78 5.07 14.26
N ARG A 31 -7.42 3.98 13.83
CA ARG A 31 -7.64 2.77 14.64
C ARG A 31 -6.78 1.60 14.22
N ILE A 32 -6.13 1.69 13.05
CA ILE A 32 -5.41 0.59 12.38
C ILE A 32 -6.36 -0.61 12.18
N LYS A 33 -7.57 -0.32 11.68
CA LYS A 33 -8.62 -1.33 11.47
C LYS A 33 -9.25 -1.17 10.10
N GLY A 34 -9.17 -2.22 9.28
CA GLY A 34 -9.80 -2.31 7.96
C GLY A 34 -10.72 -3.51 7.79
N SER A 35 -10.54 -4.59 8.56
CA SER A 35 -11.30 -5.84 8.35
C SER A 35 -12.81 -5.68 8.50
N HIS A 36 -13.27 -4.94 9.51
CA HIS A 36 -14.71 -4.66 9.69
C HIS A 36 -15.27 -3.79 8.55
N ALA A 37 -14.47 -2.87 8.02
CA ALA A 37 -14.82 -2.04 6.88
C ALA A 37 -14.88 -2.86 5.58
N ALA A 38 -13.94 -3.78 5.38
CA ALA A 38 -13.93 -4.71 4.26
C ALA A 38 -15.15 -5.65 4.28
N ILE A 39 -15.48 -6.22 5.44
CA ILE A 39 -16.68 -7.04 5.61
C ILE A 39 -17.93 -6.21 5.28
N LYS A 40 -18.06 -5.00 5.85
CA LYS A 40 -19.24 -4.17 5.63
C LYS A 40 -19.39 -3.76 4.17
N THR A 41 -18.31 -3.38 3.51
CA THR A 41 -18.34 -2.97 2.10
C THR A 41 -18.64 -4.14 1.17
N GLY A 42 -18.12 -5.33 1.47
CA GLY A 42 -18.51 -6.57 0.79
C GLY A 42 -20.01 -6.87 0.92
N MET A 43 -20.58 -6.74 2.14
CA MET A 43 -22.03 -6.92 2.35
C MET A 43 -22.87 -5.93 1.55
N LEU A 44 -22.52 -4.63 1.59
CA LEU A 44 -23.26 -3.59 0.86
C LEU A 44 -23.19 -3.78 -0.66
N ALA A 45 -22.02 -4.18 -1.18
CA ALA A 45 -21.86 -4.48 -2.59
C ALA A 45 -22.65 -5.73 -3.01
N ALA A 46 -22.68 -6.77 -2.16
CA ALA A 46 -23.44 -7.98 -2.40
C ALA A 46 -24.96 -7.73 -2.41
N GLU A 47 -25.48 -6.93 -1.48
CA GLU A 47 -26.90 -6.51 -1.45
C GLU A 47 -27.27 -5.80 -2.77
N ALA A 48 -26.47 -4.81 -3.19
CA ALA A 48 -26.70 -4.09 -4.44
C ALA A 48 -26.61 -5.00 -5.69
N ALA A 49 -25.67 -5.95 -5.69
CA ALA A 49 -25.51 -6.91 -6.78
C ALA A 49 -26.70 -7.88 -6.86
N PHE A 50 -27.17 -8.38 -5.71
CA PHE A 50 -28.30 -9.29 -5.63
C PHE A 50 -29.57 -8.65 -6.21
N ASP A 51 -29.89 -7.43 -5.78
CA ASP A 51 -31.05 -6.69 -6.30
C ASP A 51 -30.96 -6.45 -7.81
N ALA A 52 -29.77 -6.12 -8.31
CA ALA A 52 -29.55 -5.93 -9.75
C ALA A 52 -29.78 -7.22 -10.55
N VAL A 53 -29.29 -8.36 -10.05
CA VAL A 53 -29.50 -9.67 -10.67
C VAL A 53 -30.98 -10.05 -10.66
N GLN A 54 -31.69 -9.86 -9.55
CA GLN A 54 -33.14 -10.13 -9.45
C GLN A 54 -33.96 -9.26 -10.42
N ALA A 55 -33.52 -8.02 -10.65
CA ALA A 55 -34.14 -7.13 -11.63
C ALA A 55 -33.75 -7.44 -13.08
N GLY A 56 -32.94 -8.48 -13.34
CA GLY A 56 -32.49 -8.86 -14.68
C GLY A 56 -31.52 -7.86 -15.32
N ARG A 57 -30.88 -6.99 -14.52
CA ARG A 57 -29.88 -6.03 -15.00
C ARG A 57 -28.59 -6.73 -15.40
N GLN A 58 -27.89 -6.20 -16.40
CA GLN A 58 -26.65 -6.77 -16.93
C GLN A 58 -25.70 -5.67 -17.41
N ASN A 59 -24.39 -5.89 -17.25
CA ASN A 59 -23.31 -5.04 -17.77
C ASN A 59 -23.40 -3.55 -17.38
N ASP A 60 -23.98 -3.23 -16.22
CA ASP A 60 -24.18 -1.87 -15.75
C ASP A 60 -23.51 -1.61 -14.38
N GLU A 61 -23.72 -0.41 -13.83
CA GLU A 61 -23.13 0.01 -12.55
C GLU A 61 -24.06 -0.26 -11.36
N LEU A 62 -23.49 -0.74 -10.26
CA LEU A 62 -24.20 -0.96 -9.00
C LEU A 62 -24.36 0.34 -8.19
N ALA A 63 -25.06 1.34 -8.73
CA ALA A 63 -25.21 2.66 -8.12
C ALA A 63 -25.80 2.65 -6.69
N ALA A 64 -26.55 1.61 -6.32
CA ALA A 64 -27.06 1.42 -4.97
C ALA A 64 -25.96 1.21 -3.92
N TYR A 65 -24.82 0.61 -4.29
CA TYR A 65 -23.72 0.34 -3.35
C TYR A 65 -23.06 1.64 -2.82
N PRO A 66 -22.62 2.59 -3.67
CA PRO A 66 -22.10 3.87 -3.19
C PRO A 66 -23.09 4.67 -2.33
N GLU A 67 -24.39 4.61 -2.64
CA GLU A 67 -25.43 5.26 -1.84
C GLU A 67 -25.55 4.62 -0.46
N ALA A 68 -25.67 3.29 -0.42
CA ALA A 68 -25.76 2.54 0.82
C ALA A 68 -24.51 2.73 1.69
N PHE A 69 -23.32 2.84 1.09
CA PHE A 69 -22.10 3.21 1.80
C PHE A 69 -22.22 4.59 2.44
N ARG A 70 -22.64 5.63 1.70
CA ARG A 70 -22.79 7.00 2.22
C ARG A 70 -23.76 7.10 3.40
N GLN A 71 -24.78 6.26 3.42
CA GLN A 71 -25.77 6.16 4.50
C GLN A 71 -25.33 5.25 5.67
N SER A 72 -24.24 4.50 5.51
CA SER A 72 -23.80 3.51 6.50
C SER A 72 -23.05 4.13 7.68
N TRP A 73 -22.99 3.37 8.79
CA TRP A 73 -22.13 3.70 9.93
C TRP A 73 -20.65 3.80 9.53
N LEU A 74 -20.22 3.08 8.48
CA LEU A 74 -18.82 3.06 8.05
C LEU A 74 -18.43 4.41 7.45
N HIS A 75 -19.30 5.03 6.65
CA HIS A 75 -19.05 6.39 6.15
C HIS A 75 -18.92 7.37 7.32
N GLY A 76 -19.81 7.28 8.32
CA GLY A 76 -19.72 8.09 9.54
C GLY A 76 -18.40 7.87 10.31
N GLU A 77 -17.95 6.62 10.43
CA GLU A 77 -16.67 6.28 11.05
C GLU A 77 -15.48 6.90 10.29
N LEU A 78 -15.40 6.71 8.97
CA LEU A 78 -14.31 7.22 8.15
C LEU A 78 -14.33 8.74 8.06
N TYR A 79 -15.52 9.36 8.01
CA TYR A 79 -15.68 10.81 8.03
C TYR A 79 -15.13 11.42 9.31
N ARG A 80 -15.41 10.82 10.48
CA ARG A 80 -14.86 11.30 11.76
C ARG A 80 -13.34 11.19 11.82
N ALA A 81 -12.75 10.19 11.17
CA ALA A 81 -11.30 9.96 11.15
C ALA A 81 -10.56 10.65 9.99
N ARG A 82 -11.27 11.36 9.10
CA ARG A 82 -10.79 11.76 7.75
C ARG A 82 -9.51 12.60 7.70
N ASN A 83 -9.18 13.33 8.77
CA ASN A 83 -8.00 14.20 8.83
C ASN A 83 -6.82 13.58 9.61
N PHE A 84 -6.99 12.39 10.19
CA PHE A 84 -6.01 11.80 11.10
C PHE A 84 -4.62 11.67 10.44
N LYS A 85 -4.55 11.05 9.26
CA LYS A 85 -3.27 10.79 8.60
C LYS A 85 -2.59 12.08 8.13
N GLN A 86 -3.37 13.06 7.70
CA GLN A 86 -2.95 14.37 7.23
C GLN A 86 -2.38 15.23 8.37
N TRP A 87 -2.92 15.10 9.59
CA TRP A 87 -2.32 15.71 10.76
C TRP A 87 -1.04 15.00 11.18
N MET A 88 -1.06 13.66 11.23
CA MET A 88 0.11 12.87 11.60
C MET A 88 1.28 13.00 10.62
N SER A 89 1.03 13.34 9.35
CA SER A 89 2.10 13.66 8.39
C SER A 89 2.81 14.98 8.68
N LYS A 90 2.26 15.84 9.55
CA LYS A 90 2.93 17.08 10.02
C LYS A 90 3.85 16.86 11.21
N GLY A 91 4.11 15.60 11.58
CA GLY A 91 4.97 15.22 12.70
C GLY A 91 4.19 14.87 13.97
N LEU A 92 4.86 14.16 14.89
CA LEU A 92 4.23 13.57 16.08
C LEU A 92 3.53 14.60 16.97
N TYR A 93 4.19 15.71 17.31
CA TYR A 93 3.65 16.67 18.27
C TYR A 93 2.46 17.46 17.73
N LEU A 94 2.62 18.10 16.56
CA LEU A 94 1.52 18.86 15.93
C LEU A 94 0.37 17.93 15.52
N GLY A 95 0.70 16.75 14.97
CA GLY A 95 -0.29 15.76 14.60
C GLY A 95 -1.11 15.30 15.80
N THR A 96 -0.47 14.96 16.91
CA THR A 96 -1.14 14.52 18.14
C THR A 96 -2.01 15.63 18.72
N LEU A 97 -1.51 16.87 18.78
CA LEU A 97 -2.27 18.02 19.27
C LEU A 97 -3.55 18.22 18.45
N MET A 98 -3.43 18.27 17.13
CA MET A 98 -4.57 18.53 16.26
C MET A 98 -5.57 17.38 16.28
N VAL A 99 -5.11 16.13 16.22
CA VAL A 99 -5.98 14.95 16.40
C VAL A 99 -6.70 15.01 17.75
N GLY A 100 -6.02 15.41 18.82
CA GLY A 100 -6.62 15.62 20.13
C GLY A 100 -7.74 16.66 20.10
N ILE A 101 -7.51 17.82 19.48
CA ILE A 101 -8.54 18.87 19.30
C ILE A 101 -9.73 18.33 18.51
N GLU A 102 -9.50 17.74 17.35
CA GLU A 102 -10.60 17.27 16.50
C GLU A 102 -11.42 16.16 17.16
N GLN A 103 -10.76 15.18 17.78
CA GLN A 103 -11.42 13.99 18.30
C GLN A 103 -11.97 14.17 19.71
N LYS A 104 -11.24 14.84 20.62
CA LYS A 104 -11.66 15.01 22.03
C LYS A 104 -12.51 16.25 22.25
N LEU A 105 -12.15 17.38 21.63
CA LEU A 105 -12.87 18.63 21.83
C LEU A 105 -14.08 18.73 20.90
N LEU A 106 -13.91 18.38 19.63
CA LEU A 106 -14.93 18.56 18.59
C LEU A 106 -15.66 17.25 18.20
N GLY A 107 -15.31 16.11 18.82
CA GLY A 107 -15.99 14.83 18.59
C GLY A 107 -15.92 14.31 17.14
N GLY A 108 -14.93 14.74 16.36
CA GLY A 108 -14.79 14.44 14.93
C GLY A 108 -15.65 15.30 14.00
N ASN A 109 -16.46 16.21 14.54
CA ASN A 109 -17.36 17.10 13.80
C ASN A 109 -16.69 18.45 13.50
N VAL A 110 -15.55 18.39 12.82
CA VAL A 110 -14.80 19.59 12.44
C VAL A 110 -15.32 20.19 11.12
N PRO A 111 -15.34 21.53 10.96
CA PRO A 111 -15.87 22.19 9.76
C PRO A 111 -14.86 22.26 8.60
N TRP A 112 -13.78 21.48 8.63
CA TRP A 112 -12.78 21.42 7.56
C TRP A 112 -12.40 19.98 7.20
N THR A 113 -11.82 19.81 6.01
CA THR A 113 -11.30 18.53 5.53
C THR A 113 -9.93 18.76 4.90
N LEU A 114 -8.92 18.05 5.40
CA LEU A 114 -7.57 18.09 4.87
C LEU A 114 -7.41 17.12 3.72
N HIS A 115 -6.56 17.49 2.76
CA HIS A 115 -6.27 16.69 1.59
C HIS A 115 -4.77 16.37 1.52
N HIS A 116 -4.45 15.16 1.06
CA HIS A 116 -3.09 14.84 0.64
C HIS A 116 -2.77 15.61 -0.64
N GLN A 117 -1.58 16.19 -0.72
CA GLN A 117 -1.13 16.97 -1.88
C GLN A 117 -0.11 16.24 -2.74
N HIS A 118 0.46 15.15 -2.23
CA HIS A 118 1.54 14.41 -2.87
C HIS A 118 1.27 12.92 -2.81
N ARG A 119 1.77 12.21 -3.82
CA ARG A 119 1.80 10.76 -3.85
C ARG A 119 3.01 10.26 -3.07
N ASP A 120 2.94 9.05 -2.50
CA ASP A 120 4.02 8.54 -1.67
C ASP A 120 5.36 8.43 -2.42
N HIS A 121 5.37 8.10 -3.72
CA HIS A 121 6.60 8.03 -4.51
C HIS A 121 7.28 9.39 -4.71
N GLU A 122 6.53 10.50 -4.69
CA GLU A 122 7.06 11.86 -4.89
C GLU A 122 7.84 12.36 -3.65
N MET A 123 7.69 11.68 -2.51
CA MET A 123 8.17 12.17 -1.22
C MET A 123 9.61 11.77 -0.88
N LEU A 124 10.34 11.13 -1.81
CA LEU A 124 11.76 10.84 -1.61
C LEU A 124 12.62 12.08 -1.91
N LYS A 125 13.58 12.36 -1.03
CA LYS A 125 14.63 13.33 -1.29
C LYS A 125 15.83 12.65 -1.97
N PRO A 126 16.57 13.34 -2.84
CA PRO A 126 17.84 12.83 -3.34
C PRO A 126 18.76 12.43 -2.18
N ALA A 127 19.55 11.37 -2.40
CA ALA A 127 20.47 10.85 -1.38
C ALA A 127 21.49 11.91 -0.93
N SER A 128 21.93 12.78 -1.85
CA SER A 128 22.84 13.90 -1.56
C SER A 128 22.27 14.95 -0.60
N GLN A 129 20.95 14.98 -0.39
CA GLN A 129 20.27 15.90 0.53
C GLN A 129 19.89 15.23 1.86
N SER A 130 20.36 14.01 2.07
CA SER A 130 19.99 13.18 3.22
C SER A 130 21.23 12.67 3.95
N LYS A 131 21.13 12.46 5.25
CA LYS A 131 22.18 11.79 6.03
C LYS A 131 21.90 10.28 6.04
N PRO A 132 22.86 9.41 5.66
CA PRO A 132 22.72 7.98 5.82
C PRO A 132 22.41 7.60 7.27
N ILE A 133 21.50 6.63 7.45
CA ILE A 133 21.18 6.07 8.76
C ILE A 133 22.01 4.80 8.94
N GLU A 134 22.81 4.78 10.01
CA GLU A 134 23.57 3.59 10.41
C GLU A 134 22.68 2.72 11.32
N TYR A 135 22.17 1.62 10.77
CA TYR A 135 21.42 0.63 11.54
C TYR A 135 22.38 -0.33 12.25
N PRO A 136 22.14 -0.69 13.52
CA PRO A 136 22.89 -1.74 14.20
C PRO A 136 22.80 -3.06 13.44
N LYS A 137 23.87 -3.86 13.49
CA LYS A 137 23.84 -5.24 12.99
C LYS A 137 22.84 -6.07 13.80
N PRO A 138 22.12 -7.01 13.17
CA PRO A 138 21.22 -7.90 13.88
C PRO A 138 21.99 -8.77 14.89
N ASP A 139 21.40 -8.97 16.08
CA ASP A 139 21.96 -9.73 17.19
C ASP A 139 21.56 -11.23 17.19
N GLY A 140 20.67 -11.63 16.29
CA GLY A 140 20.15 -13.00 16.16
C GLY A 140 19.24 -13.43 17.31
N LYS A 141 18.81 -12.50 18.17
CA LYS A 141 17.95 -12.77 19.34
C LYS A 141 16.70 -11.90 19.35
N LEU A 142 16.90 -10.58 19.29
CA LEU A 142 15.83 -9.59 19.21
C LEU A 142 15.70 -9.00 17.81
N THR A 143 16.80 -9.02 17.06
CA THR A 143 16.94 -8.43 15.73
C THR A 143 17.58 -9.45 14.80
N PHE A 144 17.03 -9.56 13.59
CA PHE A 144 17.41 -10.59 12.63
C PHE A 144 17.71 -9.94 11.28
N ASP A 145 18.48 -10.62 10.45
CA ASP A 145 18.66 -10.21 9.08
C ASP A 145 17.38 -10.45 8.25
N ARG A 146 17.32 -9.79 7.10
CA ARG A 146 16.15 -9.81 6.22
C ARG A 146 15.90 -11.20 5.62
N LEU A 147 16.94 -11.96 5.29
CA LEU A 147 16.78 -13.27 4.65
C LEU A 147 16.23 -14.32 5.62
N SER A 148 16.70 -14.31 6.87
CA SER A 148 16.11 -15.13 7.94
C SER A 148 14.62 -14.82 8.15
N SER A 149 14.23 -13.55 8.02
CA SER A 149 12.84 -13.13 8.12
C SER A 149 11.99 -13.60 6.92
N VAL A 150 12.55 -13.55 5.71
CA VAL A 150 11.91 -14.09 4.49
C VAL A 150 11.71 -15.59 4.60
N PHE A 151 12.69 -16.33 5.12
CA PHE A 151 12.57 -17.78 5.32
C PHE A 151 11.36 -18.14 6.20
N ILE A 152 11.17 -17.44 7.32
CA ILE A 152 10.03 -17.70 8.24
C ILE A 152 8.68 -17.29 7.62
N SER A 153 8.69 -16.38 6.64
CA SER A 153 7.48 -16.05 5.86
C SER A 153 6.97 -17.22 5.03
N ASN A 154 7.81 -18.26 4.85
CA ASN A 154 7.56 -19.43 4.03
C ASN A 154 7.07 -19.06 2.62
N THR A 155 7.57 -17.93 2.10
CA THR A 155 7.27 -17.47 0.74
C THR A 155 8.06 -18.29 -0.26
N ASN A 156 7.39 -18.72 -1.33
CA ASN A 156 8.03 -19.45 -2.40
C ASN A 156 7.29 -19.22 -3.72
N HIS A 157 8.01 -19.38 -4.83
CA HIS A 157 7.48 -19.30 -6.19
C HIS A 157 8.15 -20.39 -7.04
N GLU A 158 7.48 -20.86 -8.10
CA GLU A 158 8.14 -21.66 -9.13
C GLU A 158 9.33 -20.87 -9.69
N GLU A 159 10.52 -21.48 -9.71
CA GLU A 159 11.75 -20.78 -10.09
C GLU A 159 11.78 -20.48 -11.59
N ASN A 160 11.20 -21.36 -12.41
CA ASN A 160 11.18 -21.22 -13.85
C ASN A 160 9.93 -20.45 -14.35
N GLN A 161 9.69 -19.29 -13.75
CA GLN A 161 8.64 -18.36 -14.19
C GLN A 161 9.21 -16.96 -14.42
N PRO A 162 8.62 -16.14 -15.30
CA PRO A 162 9.04 -14.76 -15.48
C PRO A 162 8.85 -13.96 -14.19
N ALA A 163 9.76 -13.01 -13.92
CA ALA A 163 9.64 -12.14 -12.76
C ALA A 163 8.32 -11.33 -12.84
N HIS A 164 7.49 -11.47 -11.81
CA HIS A 164 6.23 -10.74 -11.67
C HIS A 164 6.42 -9.29 -11.17
N LEU A 165 7.67 -8.87 -11.03
CA LEU A 165 8.11 -7.50 -10.75
C LEU A 165 8.72 -6.97 -12.04
N THR A 166 7.88 -6.45 -12.92
CA THR A 166 8.32 -5.97 -14.23
C THR A 166 8.79 -4.52 -14.16
N LEU A 167 9.65 -4.13 -15.09
CA LEU A 167 10.13 -2.76 -15.24
C LEU A 167 9.57 -2.19 -16.54
N LYS A 168 9.05 -0.96 -16.52
CA LYS A 168 8.68 -0.26 -17.76
C LYS A 168 9.92 0.09 -18.59
N ASP A 169 11.02 0.42 -17.90
CA ASP A 169 12.34 0.70 -18.45
C ASP A 169 13.42 0.06 -17.57
N ALA A 170 14.26 -0.78 -18.17
CA ALA A 170 15.32 -1.51 -17.46
C ALA A 170 16.52 -0.64 -17.07
N SER A 171 16.67 0.57 -17.65
CA SER A 171 17.81 1.46 -17.34
C SER A 171 17.57 2.32 -16.10
N VAL A 172 16.30 2.67 -15.83
CA VAL A 172 15.88 3.57 -14.74
C VAL A 172 16.40 3.18 -13.34
N PRO A 173 16.41 1.89 -12.93
CA PRO A 173 16.92 1.52 -11.61
C PRO A 173 18.37 1.97 -11.37
N VAL A 174 19.21 1.93 -12.39
CA VAL A 174 20.62 2.35 -12.28
C VAL A 174 20.75 3.83 -12.54
N ASP A 175 20.22 4.31 -13.66
CA ASP A 175 20.42 5.67 -14.15
C ASP A 175 19.77 6.74 -13.27
N VAL A 176 18.66 6.38 -12.60
CA VAL A 176 17.88 7.30 -11.77
C VAL A 176 17.86 6.85 -10.31
N ASN A 177 17.35 5.65 -10.03
CA ASN A 177 17.08 5.24 -8.64
C ASN A 177 18.38 5.09 -7.84
N LEU A 178 19.36 4.35 -8.36
CA LEU A 178 20.67 4.20 -7.74
C LEU A 178 21.43 5.52 -7.72
N ARG A 179 21.55 6.18 -8.87
CA ARG A 179 22.33 7.42 -9.00
C ARG A 179 21.82 8.58 -8.16
N THR A 180 20.50 8.79 -8.09
CA THR A 180 19.90 9.98 -7.44
C THR A 180 19.42 9.68 -6.03
N TYR A 181 18.84 8.50 -5.80
CA TYR A 181 18.19 8.13 -4.54
C TYR A 181 18.95 7.02 -3.78
N ALA A 182 20.13 6.62 -4.25
CA ALA A 182 20.95 5.56 -3.67
C ALA A 182 20.20 4.22 -3.57
N GLY A 183 19.39 3.88 -4.58
CA GLY A 183 18.76 2.57 -4.74
C GLY A 183 17.75 2.24 -3.63
N PRO A 184 16.68 3.04 -3.45
CA PRO A 184 15.71 2.87 -2.38
C PRO A 184 15.03 1.49 -2.40
N GLU A 185 14.89 0.85 -3.56
CA GLU A 185 14.33 -0.49 -3.73
C GLU A 185 15.07 -1.57 -2.94
N GLY A 186 16.39 -1.41 -2.77
CA GLY A 186 17.19 -2.30 -1.93
C GLY A 186 16.87 -2.17 -0.43
N ARG A 187 16.16 -1.11 -0.01
CA ARG A 187 15.87 -0.81 1.41
C ARG A 187 14.38 -0.89 1.75
N TYR A 188 13.49 -0.31 0.94
CA TYR A 188 12.05 -0.34 1.23
C TYR A 188 11.45 -1.73 1.01
N CYS A 189 12.12 -2.59 0.24
CA CYS A 189 11.64 -3.94 0.00
C CYS A 189 11.84 -4.76 1.29
N PRO A 190 10.74 -5.30 1.87
CA PRO A 190 10.85 -6.06 3.11
C PRO A 190 11.48 -7.43 2.90
N ALA A 191 11.68 -7.87 1.65
CA ALA A 191 12.01 -9.25 1.31
C ALA A 191 13.25 -9.42 0.43
N ALA A 192 14.15 -8.43 0.36
CA ALA A 192 15.40 -8.54 -0.41
C ALA A 192 15.22 -8.90 -1.90
N VAL A 193 14.09 -8.51 -2.51
CA VAL A 193 13.82 -8.80 -3.93
C VAL A 193 14.78 -8.04 -4.84
N TYR A 194 15.17 -6.82 -4.46
CA TYR A 194 15.98 -5.94 -5.30
C TYR A 194 17.40 -5.81 -4.74
N GLU A 195 18.39 -6.11 -5.57
CA GLU A 195 19.81 -5.99 -5.23
C GLU A 195 20.57 -5.35 -6.38
N PHE A 196 21.42 -4.36 -6.07
CA PHE A 196 22.35 -3.80 -7.05
C PHE A 196 23.68 -4.53 -6.95
N VAL A 197 24.11 -5.14 -8.05
CA VAL A 197 25.36 -5.90 -8.15
C VAL A 197 26.27 -5.27 -9.20
N LYS A 198 27.57 -5.46 -9.06
CA LYS A 198 28.55 -5.06 -10.07
C LYS A 198 28.74 -6.18 -11.09
N ASN A 199 28.78 -5.83 -12.37
CA ASN A 199 29.22 -6.67 -13.46
C ASN A 199 30.75 -6.78 -13.49
N ASP A 200 31.28 -7.69 -14.30
CA ASP A 200 32.73 -7.91 -14.44
C ASP A 200 33.47 -6.68 -14.99
N ASP A 201 32.77 -5.83 -15.76
CA ASP A 201 33.29 -4.56 -16.29
C ASP A 201 33.20 -3.40 -15.27
N GLY A 202 32.69 -3.66 -14.07
CA GLY A 202 32.51 -2.69 -13.00
C GLY A 202 31.22 -1.86 -13.07
N SER A 203 30.41 -2.00 -14.13
CA SER A 203 29.10 -1.36 -14.22
C SER A 203 28.12 -1.98 -13.21
N GLU A 204 27.15 -1.20 -12.73
CA GLU A 204 26.13 -1.69 -11.80
C GLU A 204 24.87 -2.12 -12.56
N ARG A 205 24.23 -3.18 -12.08
CA ARG A 205 22.91 -3.64 -12.57
C ARG A 205 21.98 -4.00 -11.42
N LEU A 206 20.68 -3.91 -11.66
CA LEU A 206 19.67 -4.43 -10.76
C LEU A 206 19.45 -5.93 -11.00
N VAL A 207 19.47 -6.71 -9.94
CA VAL A 207 19.01 -8.11 -9.89
C VAL A 207 17.67 -8.17 -9.16
N ILE A 208 16.71 -8.88 -9.75
CA ILE A 208 15.36 -9.07 -9.19
C ILE A 208 15.21 -10.53 -8.77
N ASN A 209 15.34 -10.77 -7.46
CA ASN A 209 15.11 -12.05 -6.79
C ASN A 209 13.60 -12.25 -6.53
N ALA A 210 12.83 -12.42 -7.61
CA ALA A 210 11.36 -12.45 -7.55
C ALA A 210 10.79 -13.56 -6.65
N GLN A 211 11.53 -14.67 -6.46
CA GLN A 211 11.14 -15.78 -5.60
C GLN A 211 10.94 -15.38 -4.13
N ASN A 212 11.65 -14.34 -3.68
CA ASN A 212 11.54 -13.84 -2.30
C ASN A 212 10.31 -12.95 -2.08
N CYS A 213 9.55 -12.60 -3.12
CA CYS A 213 8.49 -11.60 -3.00
C CYS A 213 7.42 -12.02 -1.98
N VAL A 214 7.01 -11.11 -1.09
CA VAL A 214 5.92 -11.35 -0.12
C VAL A 214 4.63 -10.60 -0.48
N HIS A 215 4.54 -10.14 -1.73
CA HIS A 215 3.35 -9.52 -2.34
C HIS A 215 2.84 -8.26 -1.61
N CYS A 216 3.69 -7.60 -0.82
CA CYS A 216 3.33 -6.41 -0.04
C CYS A 216 2.95 -5.16 -0.86
N LYS A 217 3.27 -5.16 -2.16
CA LYS A 217 3.06 -4.05 -3.13
C LYS A 217 3.86 -2.76 -2.86
N THR A 218 4.72 -2.71 -1.84
CA THR A 218 5.51 -1.50 -1.51
C THR A 218 6.34 -0.97 -2.69
N CYS A 219 6.93 -1.86 -3.49
CA CYS A 219 7.80 -1.44 -4.60
C CYS A 219 7.05 -0.72 -5.71
N ASP A 220 5.85 -1.18 -6.06
CA ASP A 220 4.94 -0.53 -7.02
C ASP A 220 4.51 0.85 -6.50
N ILE A 221 4.27 0.99 -5.19
CA ILE A 221 3.82 2.23 -4.57
C ILE A 221 4.96 3.25 -4.38
N LYS A 222 6.16 2.81 -4.00
CA LYS A 222 7.21 3.68 -3.44
C LYS A 222 8.36 3.99 -4.39
N ASP A 223 8.47 3.29 -5.51
CA ASP A 223 9.46 3.62 -6.55
C ASP A 223 9.29 5.09 -6.99
N PRO A 224 10.31 5.95 -6.82
CA PRO A 224 10.22 7.38 -7.12
C PRO A 224 9.84 7.69 -8.57
N THR A 225 10.07 6.73 -9.48
CA THR A 225 9.79 6.87 -10.91
C THR A 225 8.55 6.12 -11.37
N GLN A 226 7.89 5.36 -10.49
CA GLN A 226 6.77 4.47 -10.83
C GLN A 226 7.10 3.54 -12.02
N ASN A 227 8.33 3.03 -12.06
CA ASN A 227 8.87 2.17 -13.10
C ASN A 227 8.59 0.69 -12.82
N ILE A 228 8.63 0.28 -11.55
CA ILE A 228 8.27 -1.08 -11.12
C ILE A 228 6.76 -1.27 -11.24
N VAL A 229 6.34 -2.35 -11.89
CA VAL A 229 4.95 -2.78 -11.99
C VAL A 229 4.83 -4.20 -11.42
N TRP A 230 4.06 -4.32 -10.34
CA TRP A 230 3.72 -5.61 -9.75
C TRP A 230 2.56 -6.22 -10.53
N VAL A 231 2.77 -7.45 -10.99
CA VAL A 231 1.70 -8.30 -11.54
C VAL A 231 1.59 -9.57 -10.71
N THR A 232 0.45 -10.25 -10.81
CA THR A 232 0.26 -11.52 -10.09
C THR A 232 1.16 -12.59 -10.70
N PRO A 233 1.98 -13.32 -9.91
CA PRO A 233 2.69 -14.50 -10.39
C PRO A 233 1.74 -15.67 -10.64
N GLU A 234 2.28 -16.84 -10.98
CA GLU A 234 1.50 -18.07 -11.04
C GLU A 234 0.78 -18.36 -9.70
N GLY A 235 -0.44 -18.88 -9.80
CA GLY A 235 -1.28 -19.17 -8.64
C GLY A 235 -0.63 -20.18 -7.69
N GLY A 236 -0.68 -19.90 -6.38
CA GLY A 236 -0.04 -20.71 -5.35
C GLY A 236 1.36 -20.24 -4.95
N GLY A 237 1.98 -19.35 -5.74
CA GLY A 237 3.19 -18.63 -5.34
C GLY A 237 2.90 -17.52 -4.33
N GLY A 238 3.89 -17.18 -3.51
CA GLY A 238 3.82 -16.12 -2.51
C GLY A 238 3.96 -16.63 -1.07
N PRO A 239 3.66 -15.75 -0.09
CA PRO A 239 3.81 -16.08 1.32
C PRO A 239 2.79 -17.14 1.79
N ASN A 240 3.23 -18.01 2.71
CA ASN A 240 2.37 -18.99 3.36
C ASN A 240 2.24 -18.64 4.85
N TYR A 241 1.16 -17.93 5.17
CA TYR A 241 0.88 -17.39 6.50
C TYR A 241 -0.26 -18.18 7.18
N PRO A 242 0.04 -19.19 8.01
CA PRO A 242 -1.01 -20.04 8.58
C PRO A 242 -1.90 -19.33 9.61
N ASN A 243 -1.39 -18.29 10.28
CA ASN A 243 -2.07 -17.60 11.39
C ASN A 243 -1.68 -16.11 11.49
N MET A 244 -1.39 -15.45 10.36
CA MET A 244 -1.05 -14.02 10.35
C MET A 244 -2.23 -13.14 9.97
#